data_AF-A0A9X0CWW0-F1
#
_entry.id   AF-A0A9X0CWW0-F1
#
_cell.length_a   1.000
_cell.length_b   1.000
_cell.length_c   1.000
_cell.angle_alpha   90.00
_cell.angle_beta   90.00
_cell.angle_gamma   90.00
#
_symmetry.space_group_name_H-M   'P 1'
#
loop_
_entity.id
_entity.type
_entity.pdbx_description
1 polymer ?
#
loop_
_entity_poly.entity_id
_entity_poly.type
_entity_poly.pdbx_seq_one_letter_code
_entity_poly.pdbx_strand_id
1 'polypeptide(L)'
;MHIKKALNKYPRLKKAVVPADPEVRIPLTWPVGTYGLPMPKSGCPKGTKFPWHVGTRFHDTENFWAKNYWSTPYDLAGKVYKNDMEQKFCMKTQVGDSGISWPMGQYCILKKGTCPEGFKEGYITWDDENSKNSNKFTGQLPDGIYDKNTQIEYCCRVDGHATNAIILPTDSPSSC
;
A
#
# COMPACT_ATOMS: atom_id res chain seq x y z
N MET A 1 16.10 -41.64 43.12
CA MET A 1 16.84 -41.35 41.86
C MET A 1 16.38 -42.21 40.65
N HIS A 2 15.19 -42.82 40.65
CA HIS A 2 14.79 -43.78 39.60
C HIS A 2 13.81 -43.22 38.56
N ILE A 3 12.93 -42.29 38.95
CA ILE A 3 11.90 -41.70 38.07
C ILE A 3 12.52 -40.90 36.92
N LYS A 4 13.53 -40.06 37.19
CA LYS A 4 14.25 -39.32 36.13
C LYS A 4 14.88 -40.25 35.08
N LYS A 5 15.41 -41.40 35.51
CA LYS A 5 16.00 -42.40 34.61
C LYS A 5 14.93 -43.08 33.75
N ALA A 6 13.74 -43.33 34.31
CA ALA A 6 12.62 -43.90 33.57
C ALA A 6 12.05 -42.92 32.53
N LEU A 7 11.84 -41.65 32.93
CA LEU A 7 11.33 -40.60 32.05
C LEU A 7 12.27 -40.36 30.85
N ASN A 8 13.59 -40.39 31.05
CA ASN A 8 14.54 -40.20 29.95
C ASN A 8 14.63 -41.41 29.00
N LYS A 9 14.27 -42.62 29.46
CA LYS A 9 14.32 -43.85 28.64
C LYS A 9 13.02 -44.14 27.90
N TYR A 10 11.89 -43.65 28.41
CA TYR A 10 10.56 -43.91 27.87
C TYR A 10 10.38 -43.51 26.40
N PRO A 11 10.86 -42.34 25.92
CA PRO A 11 10.74 -41.97 24.50
C PRO A 11 11.51 -42.91 23.57
N ARG A 12 12.68 -43.38 23.99
CA ARG A 12 13.51 -44.34 23.24
C ARG A 12 12.84 -45.72 23.16
N LEU A 13 12.24 -46.18 24.25
CA LEU A 13 11.50 -47.45 24.32
C LEU A 13 10.27 -47.46 23.41
N LYS A 14 9.57 -46.33 23.31
CA LYS A 14 8.40 -46.18 22.44
C LYS A 14 8.75 -45.82 21.00
N LYS A 15 10.05 -45.70 20.66
CA LYS A 15 10.52 -45.18 19.35
C LYS A 15 9.78 -43.88 18.98
N ALA A 16 9.52 -43.04 19.97
CA ALA A 16 8.78 -41.81 19.76
C ALA A 16 9.64 -40.88 18.89
N VAL A 17 9.10 -40.48 17.74
CA VAL A 17 9.70 -39.44 16.91
C VAL A 17 9.55 -38.13 17.68
N VAL A 18 10.64 -37.38 17.82
CA VAL A 18 10.57 -36.03 18.39
C VAL A 18 9.72 -35.19 17.43
N PRO A 19 8.59 -34.62 17.86
CA PRO A 19 7.82 -33.73 17.01
C PRO A 19 8.72 -32.55 16.63
N ALA A 20 8.96 -32.38 15.34
CA ALA A 20 9.51 -31.14 14.84
C ALA A 20 8.33 -30.19 14.65
N ASP A 21 8.44 -28.98 15.21
CA ASP A 21 7.47 -27.94 14.91
C ASP A 21 7.51 -27.67 13.40
N PRO A 22 6.37 -27.69 12.69
CA PRO A 22 6.35 -27.38 11.28
C PRO A 22 6.79 -25.93 11.09
N GLU A 23 7.57 -25.68 10.04
CA GLU A 23 7.89 -24.31 9.62
C GLU A 23 6.61 -23.64 9.10
N VAL A 24 5.92 -22.89 9.96
CA VAL A 24 4.71 -22.15 9.60
C VAL A 24 5.12 -20.87 8.86
N ARG A 25 5.06 -20.90 7.52
CA ARG A 25 5.20 -19.70 6.70
C ARG A 25 3.82 -19.13 6.42
N ILE A 26 3.47 -18.04 7.09
CA ILE A 26 2.28 -17.26 6.74
C ILE A 26 2.66 -16.43 5.52
N PRO A 27 2.07 -16.66 4.33
CA PRO A 27 2.38 -15.86 3.16
C PRO A 27 1.97 -14.41 3.44
N LEU A 28 2.94 -13.50 3.35
CA LEU A 28 2.69 -12.08 3.47
C LEU A 28 1.82 -11.67 2.26
N THR A 29 0.57 -11.32 2.54
CA THR A 29 -0.41 -10.93 1.52
C THR A 29 -0.91 -9.52 1.77
N TRP A 30 -1.48 -8.91 0.74
CA TRP A 30 -1.99 -7.56 0.83
C TRP A 30 -3.23 -7.48 1.73
N PRO A 31 -3.36 -6.42 2.55
CA PRO A 31 -4.50 -6.28 3.44
C PRO A 31 -5.86 -6.28 2.73
N VAL A 32 -6.90 -6.62 3.50
CA VAL A 32 -8.29 -6.63 3.03
C VAL A 32 -8.77 -5.21 2.68
N GLY A 33 -9.78 -5.15 1.79
CA GLY A 33 -10.43 -3.91 1.39
C GLY A 33 -10.00 -3.39 0.03
N THR A 34 -10.66 -2.34 -0.45
CA THR A 34 -10.30 -1.63 -1.68
C THR A 34 -9.60 -0.33 -1.32
N TYR A 35 -8.49 -0.03 -1.99
CA TYR A 35 -7.65 1.13 -1.68
C TYR A 35 -6.64 1.36 -2.82
N GLY A 36 -5.94 2.49 -2.75
CA GLY A 36 -4.81 2.78 -3.61
C GLY A 36 -3.54 3.10 -2.83
N LEU A 37 -2.41 2.97 -3.52
CA LEU A 37 -1.11 3.41 -3.06
C LEU A 37 -0.44 4.28 -4.14
N PRO A 38 0.39 5.26 -3.75
CA PRO A 38 1.30 5.91 -4.69
C PRO A 38 2.15 4.86 -5.40
N MET A 39 2.27 4.97 -6.72
CA MET A 39 3.08 4.04 -7.50
C MET A 39 4.58 4.36 -7.27
N PRO A 40 5.40 3.39 -6.82
CA PRO A 40 6.85 3.57 -6.80
C PRO A 40 7.45 3.48 -8.21
N LYS A 41 8.68 3.94 -8.41
CA LYS A 41 9.39 3.83 -9.71
C LYS A 41 9.47 2.40 -10.27
N SER A 42 9.44 1.38 -9.41
CA SER A 42 9.40 -0.03 -9.80
C SER A 42 8.05 -0.50 -10.40
N GLY A 43 7.01 0.33 -10.30
CA GLY A 43 5.66 0.03 -10.78
C GLY A 43 4.77 -0.62 -9.73
N CYS A 44 3.56 -1.02 -10.13
CA CYS A 44 2.60 -1.66 -9.24
C CYS A 44 2.99 -3.10 -8.89
N PRO A 45 2.54 -3.62 -7.73
CA PRO A 45 2.79 -5.00 -7.35
C PRO A 45 2.28 -5.98 -8.41
N LYS A 46 3.04 -7.06 -8.63
CA LYS A 46 2.76 -8.11 -9.62
C LYS A 46 2.67 -9.46 -8.92
N GLY A 47 2.13 -10.47 -9.62
CA GLY A 47 2.03 -11.85 -9.10
C GLY A 47 1.12 -11.97 -7.87
N THR A 48 0.22 -11.01 -7.67
CA THR A 48 -0.77 -11.00 -6.60
C THR A 48 -2.01 -11.79 -7.01
N LYS A 49 -2.80 -12.26 -6.02
CA LYS A 49 -4.06 -12.98 -6.26
C LYS A 49 -5.14 -12.16 -7.00
N PHE A 50 -4.94 -10.85 -7.12
CA PHE A 50 -5.83 -9.91 -7.79
C PHE A 50 -4.99 -8.93 -8.62
N PRO A 51 -5.53 -8.37 -9.71
CA PRO A 51 -4.82 -7.40 -10.52
C PRO A 51 -4.76 -6.04 -9.81
N TRP A 52 -3.58 -5.40 -9.87
CA TRP A 52 -3.45 -3.98 -9.56
C TRP A 52 -3.72 -3.15 -10.81
N HIS A 53 -4.56 -2.14 -10.68
CA HIS A 53 -4.86 -1.22 -11.76
C HIS A 53 -4.03 0.04 -11.67
N VAL A 54 -3.58 0.54 -12.81
CA VAL A 54 -2.81 1.78 -12.89
C VAL A 54 -3.74 2.96 -13.10
N GLY A 55 -3.47 4.07 -12.42
CA GLY A 55 -4.04 5.37 -12.72
C GLY A 55 -2.97 6.44 -12.81
N THR A 56 -3.27 7.50 -13.54
CA THR A 56 -2.41 8.70 -13.61
C THR A 56 -3.24 9.96 -13.45
N ARG A 57 -2.69 10.95 -12.75
CA ARG A 57 -3.16 12.34 -12.73
C ARG A 57 -2.00 13.25 -13.10
N PHE A 58 -2.14 13.95 -14.21
CA PHE A 58 -1.29 15.08 -14.57
C PHE A 58 -1.92 16.35 -14.02
N HIS A 59 -1.16 17.04 -13.18
CA HIS A 59 -1.44 18.35 -12.64
C HIS A 59 -0.65 19.38 -13.47
N ASP A 60 -1.38 20.16 -14.24
CA ASP A 60 -0.93 21.44 -14.79
C ASP A 60 -1.02 22.44 -13.63
N THR A 61 0.11 22.68 -12.98
CA THR A 61 0.17 23.63 -11.86
C THR A 61 0.52 25.02 -12.39
N GLU A 62 0.77 25.99 -11.51
CA GLU A 62 0.99 27.36 -11.93
C GLU A 62 2.14 27.51 -12.96
N ASN A 63 1.84 28.14 -14.10
CA ASN A 63 2.78 28.43 -15.17
C ASN A 63 3.73 29.59 -14.82
N PHE A 64 3.25 30.62 -14.12
CA PHE A 64 4.05 31.78 -13.77
C PHE A 64 4.44 31.76 -12.29
N TRP A 65 5.74 31.89 -12.00
CA TRP A 65 6.24 31.88 -10.61
C TRP A 65 5.99 30.56 -9.87
N ALA A 66 5.90 29.44 -10.60
CA ALA A 66 5.77 28.10 -10.06
C ALA A 66 6.78 27.83 -8.93
N LYS A 67 6.30 27.30 -7.80
CA LYS A 67 7.10 27.01 -6.60
C LYS A 67 7.09 25.52 -6.25
N ASN A 68 7.01 24.63 -7.24
CA ASN A 68 7.13 23.21 -7.00
C ASN A 68 8.58 22.84 -6.69
N TYR A 69 8.78 22.09 -5.61
CA TYR A 69 10.08 21.57 -5.19
C TYR A 69 9.97 20.08 -4.96
N TRP A 70 11.04 19.35 -5.32
CA TRP A 70 11.09 17.91 -5.29
C TRP A 70 12.34 17.45 -4.56
N SER A 71 12.23 16.39 -3.77
CA SER A 71 13.40 15.75 -3.17
C SER A 71 14.26 15.12 -4.26
N THR A 72 15.56 14.97 -3.97
CA THR A 72 16.48 14.16 -4.80
C THR A 72 17.20 13.20 -3.86
N PRO A 73 16.92 11.87 -3.91
CA PRO A 73 16.03 11.21 -4.87
C PRO A 73 14.53 11.47 -4.64
N TYR A 74 13.74 11.23 -5.69
CA TYR A 74 12.28 11.16 -5.66
C TYR A 74 11.87 9.73 -6.05
N ASP A 75 11.24 8.98 -5.16
CA ASP A 75 11.07 7.52 -5.32
C ASP A 75 9.72 7.10 -5.93
N LEU A 76 8.80 8.05 -6.06
CA LEU A 76 7.51 7.80 -6.70
C LEU A 76 7.65 7.88 -8.22
N ALA A 77 6.82 7.09 -8.90
CA ALA A 77 6.66 7.16 -10.34
C ALA A 77 5.88 8.41 -10.73
N GLY A 78 6.03 8.78 -12.00
CA GLY A 78 5.49 10.03 -12.53
C GLY A 78 6.59 11.05 -12.77
N LYS A 79 6.33 11.95 -13.72
CA LYS A 79 7.25 13.02 -14.05
C LYS A 79 6.98 14.23 -13.17
N VAL A 80 8.05 14.85 -12.69
CA VAL A 80 7.98 16.03 -11.84
C VAL A 80 8.72 17.16 -12.53
N TYR A 81 8.10 18.34 -12.57
CA TYR A 81 8.61 19.51 -13.25
C TYR A 81 8.47 20.73 -12.36
N LYS A 82 8.99 21.87 -12.83
CA LYS A 82 8.89 23.14 -12.12
C LYS A 82 7.44 23.64 -12.06
N ASN A 83 6.69 23.48 -13.16
CA ASN A 83 5.34 23.99 -13.37
C ASN A 83 4.28 22.88 -13.49
N ASP A 84 4.69 21.61 -13.46
CA ASP A 84 3.78 20.48 -13.63
C ASP A 84 4.19 19.31 -12.75
N MET A 85 3.26 18.40 -12.50
CA MET A 85 3.57 17.11 -11.92
C MET A 85 2.63 16.01 -12.41
N GLU A 86 3.11 14.78 -12.40
CA GLU A 86 2.30 13.60 -12.65
C GLU A 86 2.32 12.70 -11.41
N GLN A 87 1.15 12.43 -10.85
CA GLN A 87 0.95 11.38 -9.86
C GLN A 87 0.55 10.09 -10.55
N LYS A 88 1.12 8.98 -10.12
CA LYS A 88 0.73 7.64 -10.56
C LYS A 88 0.27 6.81 -9.38
N PHE A 89 -0.73 5.98 -9.63
CA PHE A 89 -1.43 5.22 -8.60
C PHE A 89 -1.45 3.73 -8.93
N CYS A 90 -1.34 2.93 -7.88
CA CYS A 90 -1.64 1.50 -7.89
C CYS A 90 -2.94 1.28 -7.12
N MET A 91 -3.99 0.89 -7.83
CA MET A 91 -5.34 0.75 -7.30
C MET A 91 -5.73 -0.71 -7.17
N LYS A 92 -6.05 -1.12 -5.94
CA LYS A 92 -6.70 -2.38 -5.63
C LYS A 92 -8.20 -2.16 -5.59
N THR A 93 -8.90 -2.63 -6.62
CA THR A 93 -10.36 -2.48 -6.80
C THR A 93 -11.15 -3.70 -6.34
N GLN A 94 -10.46 -4.78 -5.95
CA GLN A 94 -11.04 -6.00 -5.42
C GLN A 94 -10.74 -6.11 -3.93
N VAL A 95 -11.75 -6.42 -3.10
CA VAL A 95 -11.59 -6.53 -1.64
C VAL A 95 -10.55 -7.60 -1.27
N GLY A 96 -10.49 -8.70 -2.03
CA GLY A 96 -9.64 -9.85 -1.75
C GLY A 96 -10.09 -10.65 -0.53
N ASP A 97 -9.50 -11.83 -0.33
CA ASP A 97 -9.84 -12.78 0.73
C ASP A 97 -8.70 -13.03 1.73
N SER A 98 -7.70 -12.15 1.78
CA SER A 98 -6.48 -12.40 2.55
C SER A 98 -6.73 -12.60 4.05
N GLY A 99 -7.82 -12.05 4.59
CA GLY A 99 -8.11 -12.07 6.03
C GLY A 99 -7.13 -11.27 6.87
N ILE A 100 -6.19 -10.55 6.24
CA ILE A 100 -5.17 -9.73 6.90
C ILE A 100 -5.67 -8.29 6.99
N SER A 101 -5.83 -7.79 8.22
CA SER A 101 -6.14 -6.38 8.45
C SER A 101 -4.89 -5.51 8.31
N TRP A 102 -5.10 -4.24 7.98
CA TRP A 102 -4.03 -3.26 7.98
C TRP A 102 -3.42 -3.11 9.38
N PRO A 103 -2.09 -2.98 9.50
CA PRO A 103 -1.44 -2.77 10.79
C PRO A 103 -1.80 -1.39 11.36
N MET A 104 -1.93 -1.31 12.69
CA MET A 104 -2.11 -0.05 13.41
C MET A 104 -0.94 0.90 13.17
N GLY A 105 -1.20 2.21 13.15
CA GLY A 105 -0.17 3.21 12.89
C GLY A 105 -0.72 4.62 12.70
N GLN A 106 0.11 5.52 12.19
CA GLN A 106 -0.27 6.90 11.82
C GLN A 106 0.06 7.14 10.35
N TYR A 107 -0.90 6.89 9.46
CA TYR A 107 -0.69 6.99 8.02
C TYR A 107 -2.02 7.04 7.26
N CYS A 108 -1.94 7.43 6.00
CA CYS A 108 -3.06 7.45 5.06
C CYS A 108 -2.76 6.60 3.83
N ILE A 109 -3.80 6.02 3.26
CA ILE A 109 -3.80 5.34 1.97
C ILE A 109 -4.84 6.00 1.06
N LEU A 110 -4.69 5.87 -0.26
CA LEU A 110 -5.64 6.48 -1.20
C LEU A 110 -6.98 5.75 -1.09
N LYS A 111 -8.07 6.52 -0.96
CA LYS A 111 -9.40 5.93 -0.82
C LYS A 111 -9.86 5.32 -2.14
N LYS A 112 -10.50 4.16 -2.04
CA LYS A 112 -11.23 3.54 -3.15
C LYS A 112 -12.43 2.78 -2.60
N GLY A 113 -13.62 3.30 -2.79
CA GLY A 113 -14.82 2.79 -2.11
C GLY A 113 -14.75 3.02 -0.60
N THR A 114 -15.26 2.06 0.17
CA THR A 114 -15.29 2.15 1.64
C THR A 114 -13.89 2.00 2.23
N CYS A 115 -13.55 2.86 3.19
CA CYS A 115 -12.29 2.74 3.91
C CYS A 115 -12.15 1.42 4.67
N PRO A 116 -10.96 0.79 4.67
CA PRO A 116 -10.72 -0.41 5.47
C PRO A 116 -10.93 -0.14 6.97
N GLU A 117 -11.18 -1.21 7.73
CA GLU A 117 -11.40 -1.14 9.17
C GLU A 117 -10.25 -0.40 9.89
N GLY A 118 -10.61 0.49 10.83
CA GLY A 118 -9.69 1.32 11.59
C GLY A 118 -9.29 2.63 10.90
N PHE A 119 -9.61 2.82 9.62
CA PHE A 119 -9.38 4.09 8.92
C PHE A 119 -10.61 4.99 8.97
N LYS A 120 -10.36 6.30 8.93
CA LYS A 120 -11.33 7.38 8.77
C LYS A 120 -11.09 8.10 7.47
N GLU A 121 -12.13 8.65 6.86
CA GLU A 121 -12.04 9.41 5.62
C GLU A 121 -11.37 10.77 5.85
N GLY A 122 -10.63 11.22 4.84
CA GLY A 122 -10.03 12.54 4.74
C GLY A 122 -9.74 12.88 3.29
N TYR A 123 -9.35 14.11 2.99
CA TYR A 123 -9.03 14.53 1.62
C TYR A 123 -7.95 15.60 1.60
N ILE A 124 -7.28 15.71 0.45
CA ILE A 124 -6.38 16.82 0.12
C ILE A 124 -6.87 17.45 -1.17
N THR A 125 -7.01 18.78 -1.15
CA THR A 125 -7.33 19.57 -2.34
C THR A 125 -6.06 20.21 -2.88
N TRP A 126 -5.81 19.97 -4.16
CA TRP A 126 -4.78 20.59 -4.98
C TRP A 126 -5.45 21.69 -5.79
N ASP A 127 -5.05 22.93 -5.53
CA ASP A 127 -5.46 24.09 -6.31
C ASP A 127 -4.57 24.15 -7.55
N ASP A 128 -5.06 23.56 -8.64
CA ASP A 128 -4.32 23.46 -9.91
C ASP A 128 -4.47 24.78 -10.70
N GLU A 129 -3.79 24.88 -11.85
CA GLU A 129 -3.71 26.10 -12.66
C GLU A 129 -5.08 26.75 -12.91
N ASN A 130 -5.15 28.07 -12.71
CA ASN A 130 -6.39 28.81 -12.84
C ASN A 130 -6.69 29.24 -14.28
N SER A 131 -5.67 29.34 -15.14
CA SER A 131 -5.78 29.81 -16.53
C SER A 131 -5.24 28.79 -17.54
N LYS A 132 -6.02 28.43 -18.57
CA LYS A 132 -5.64 27.43 -19.60
C LYS A 132 -5.20 26.06 -19.02
N ASN A 133 -5.85 25.66 -17.94
CA ASN A 133 -5.62 24.39 -17.27
C ASN A 133 -5.72 23.20 -18.24
N SER A 134 -4.64 22.42 -18.30
CA SER A 134 -4.48 21.25 -19.15
C SER A 134 -4.34 19.96 -18.34
N ASN A 135 -4.96 19.91 -17.16
CA ASN A 135 -5.08 18.72 -16.32
C ASN A 135 -5.58 17.51 -17.11
N LYS A 136 -4.99 16.34 -16.85
CA LYS A 136 -5.38 15.08 -17.50
C LYS A 136 -5.37 13.96 -16.49
N PHE A 137 -6.23 12.96 -16.69
CA PHE A 137 -6.17 11.72 -15.93
C PHE A 137 -6.47 10.52 -16.81
N THR A 138 -5.96 9.36 -16.42
CA THR A 138 -6.25 8.08 -17.09
C THR A 138 -6.31 6.94 -16.10
N GLY A 139 -6.90 5.82 -16.50
CA GLY A 139 -6.89 4.58 -15.74
C GLY A 139 -7.77 4.60 -14.49
N GLN A 140 -7.40 3.80 -13.48
CA GLN A 140 -8.14 3.71 -12.22
C GLN A 140 -7.59 4.72 -11.21
N LEU A 141 -8.43 5.62 -10.75
CA LEU A 141 -8.08 6.67 -9.80
C LEU A 141 -8.58 6.32 -8.38
N PRO A 142 -7.94 6.91 -7.35
CA PRO A 142 -8.57 7.11 -6.05
C PRO A 142 -9.94 7.78 -6.18
N ASP A 143 -10.75 7.64 -5.14
CA ASP A 143 -11.96 8.45 -5.03
C ASP A 143 -11.58 9.93 -4.85
N GLY A 144 -12.37 10.82 -5.43
CA GLY A 144 -12.03 12.23 -5.48
C GLY A 144 -12.74 12.99 -6.59
N ILE A 145 -12.34 14.25 -6.75
CA ILE A 145 -12.84 15.18 -7.77
C ILE A 145 -11.66 15.53 -8.67
N TYR A 146 -11.80 15.30 -9.97
CA TYR A 146 -10.73 15.46 -10.96
C TYR A 146 -11.12 16.45 -12.05
N ASP A 147 -11.56 17.63 -11.64
CA ASP A 147 -12.00 18.70 -12.53
C ASP A 147 -10.86 19.70 -12.79
N LYS A 148 -11.18 21.00 -12.76
CA LYS A 148 -10.20 22.09 -12.83
C LYS A 148 -9.21 21.97 -11.66
N ASN A 149 -9.69 21.71 -10.45
CA ASN A 149 -8.84 21.39 -9.30
C ASN A 149 -8.83 19.88 -9.09
N THR A 150 -7.96 19.42 -8.20
CA THR A 150 -7.93 17.99 -7.85
C THR A 150 -8.23 17.84 -6.36
N GLN A 151 -9.28 17.13 -6.00
CA GLN A 151 -9.45 16.60 -4.65
C GLN A 151 -9.16 15.10 -4.68
N ILE A 152 -8.20 14.65 -3.87
CA ILE A 152 -7.91 13.22 -3.69
C ILE A 152 -8.39 12.83 -2.29
N GLU A 153 -9.19 11.78 -2.21
CA GLU A 153 -9.64 11.23 -0.94
C GLU A 153 -8.69 10.16 -0.42
N TYR A 154 -8.63 10.08 0.90
CA TYR A 154 -7.75 9.21 1.65
C TYR A 154 -8.52 8.50 2.76
N CYS A 155 -8.04 7.31 3.09
CA CYS A 155 -8.37 6.61 4.32
C CYS A 155 -7.17 6.77 5.26
N CYS A 156 -7.36 7.40 6.41
CA CYS A 156 -6.32 7.69 7.39
C CYS A 156 -6.58 6.99 8.74
N ARG A 157 -5.54 6.46 9.37
CA ARG A 157 -5.62 5.91 10.73
C ARG A 157 -4.54 6.52 11.60
N VAL A 158 -4.81 6.58 12.91
CA VAL A 158 -3.94 7.22 13.93
C VAL A 158 -3.87 6.41 15.22
N ASP A 159 -4.18 5.13 15.14
CA ASP A 159 -4.34 4.19 16.25
C ASP A 159 -3.06 3.41 16.60
N GLY A 160 -1.89 3.98 16.27
CA GLY A 160 -0.58 3.43 16.62
C GLY A 160 0.51 4.51 16.59
N HIS A 161 1.77 4.09 16.58
CA HIS A 161 2.91 5.01 16.49
C HIS A 161 3.43 5.15 15.05
N ALA A 162 3.73 6.37 14.62
CA ALA A 162 4.33 6.64 13.30
C ALA A 162 5.71 5.98 13.11
N THR A 163 6.41 5.67 14.20
CA THR A 163 7.72 5.00 14.19
C THR A 163 7.64 3.50 13.91
N ASN A 164 6.44 2.91 14.00
CA ASN A 164 6.25 1.50 13.70
C ASN A 164 6.09 1.32 12.20
N ALA A 165 7.03 0.61 11.59
CA ALA A 165 6.99 0.34 10.15
C ALA A 165 5.78 -0.53 9.79
N ILE A 166 5.16 -0.20 8.66
CA ILE A 166 4.12 -1.03 8.03
C ILE A 166 4.85 -2.08 7.18
N ILE A 167 4.61 -3.36 7.47
CA ILE A 167 5.17 -4.45 6.68
C ILE A 167 4.14 -4.83 5.61
N LEU A 168 4.46 -4.50 4.36
CA LEU A 168 3.66 -4.85 3.19
C LEU A 168 4.40 -5.86 2.32
N PRO A 169 3.68 -6.68 1.53
CA PRO A 169 4.33 -7.57 0.56
C PRO A 169 5.21 -6.77 -0.40
N THR A 170 6.51 -7.06 -0.39
CA THR A 170 7.50 -6.47 -1.32
C THR A 170 7.80 -7.39 -2.50
N ASP A 171 7.48 -8.67 -2.38
CA ASP A 171 7.81 -9.67 -3.38
C ASP A 171 6.87 -9.55 -4.58
N SER A 172 7.47 -9.45 -5.76
CA SER A 172 6.85 -9.99 -6.95
C SER A 172 7.19 -11.48 -6.95
N PRO A 173 6.25 -12.42 -6.83
CA PRO A 173 6.59 -13.81 -7.10
C PRO A 173 6.89 -13.90 -8.60
N SER A 174 8.17 -13.76 -8.95
CA SER A 174 8.69 -14.25 -10.20
C SER A 174 8.85 -15.76 -10.03
N SER A 175 7.81 -16.50 -10.40
CA SER A 175 7.89 -17.95 -10.59
C SER A 175 7.27 -18.29 -11.94
N CYS A 176 8.13 -18.40 -12.96
CA CYS A 176 8.06 -19.51 -13.90
C CYS A 176 9.26 -20.41 -13.57
#